data_AF-T0LV15-F1
#
_entry.id   AF-T0LV15-F1
#
_cell.length_a   1.000
_cell.length_b   1.000
_cell.length_c   1.000
_cell.angle_alpha   90.00
_cell.angle_beta   90.00
_cell.angle_gamma   90.00
#
_symmetry.space_group_name_H-M   'P 1'
#
loop_
_entity.id
_entity.type
_entity.pdbx_description
1 polymer ?
#
loop_
_entity_poly.entity_id
_entity_poly.type
_entity_poly.pdbx_seq_one_letter_code
_entity_poly.pdbx_strand_id
1 'polypeptide(L)'
;MCTAKDCIRAFEKAYSYSKDDLSLLPLRVHSEEALRGYLFVIFTSLIVYMNVQKEVKSVELALDILRYLKCKVYDKSVIVQELTKEQKRLFDLIEVIVPNETGS
;
A
#
# COMPACT_ATOMS: atom_id res chain seq x y z
N MET A 1 9.35 28.06 -22.31
CA MET A 1 9.89 27.06 -21.35
C MET A 1 8.79 26.75 -20.36
N CYS A 2 8.39 25.48 -20.22
CA CYS A 2 7.39 25.06 -19.25
C CYS A 2 8.04 25.10 -17.85
N THR A 3 7.41 25.73 -16.87
CA THR A 3 7.97 25.81 -15.51
C THR A 3 7.56 24.59 -14.68
N ALA A 4 8.33 24.23 -13.65
CA ALA A 4 8.02 23.08 -12.79
C ALA A 4 6.60 23.16 -12.17
N LYS A 5 6.12 24.38 -11.91
CA LYS A 5 4.73 24.62 -11.45
C LYS A 5 3.68 24.20 -12.49
N ASP A 6 3.98 24.37 -13.78
CA ASP A 6 3.06 24.00 -14.86
C ASP A 6 2.96 22.47 -15.00
N CYS A 7 4.06 21.76 -14.83
CA CYS A 7 4.09 20.29 -14.82
C CYS A 7 3.30 19.71 -13.63
N ILE A 8 3.50 20.26 -12.43
CA ILE A 8 2.74 19.86 -11.23
C ILE A 8 1.25 20.11 -11.46
N ARG A 9 0.87 21.26 -12.00
CA ARG A 9 -0.53 21.62 -12.25
C ARG A 9 -1.19 20.76 -13.33
N ALA A 10 -0.45 20.39 -14.37
CA ALA A 10 -0.91 19.46 -15.40
C ALA A 10 -1.14 18.05 -14.82
N PHE A 11 -0.24 17.59 -13.95
CA PHE A 11 -0.41 16.33 -13.23
C PHE A 11 -1.59 16.38 -12.26
N GLU A 12 -1.72 17.42 -11.43
CA GLU A 12 -2.88 17.60 -10.53
C GLU A 12 -4.20 17.57 -11.31
N LYS A 13 -4.23 18.17 -12.50
CA LYS A 13 -5.42 18.16 -13.36
C LYS A 13 -5.70 16.77 -13.94
N ALA A 14 -4.69 16.07 -14.46
CA ALA A 14 -4.84 14.69 -14.93
C ALA A 14 -5.25 13.74 -13.79
N TYR A 15 -4.66 13.92 -12.62
CA TYR A 15 -4.93 13.16 -11.41
C TYR A 15 -6.32 13.44 -10.83
N SER A 16 -6.80 14.68 -10.91
CA SER A 16 -8.18 15.05 -10.58
C SER A 16 -9.20 14.25 -11.39
N TYR A 17 -8.94 13.98 -12.67
CA TYR A 17 -9.81 13.13 -13.50
C TYR A 17 -9.74 11.65 -13.08
N SER A 18 -8.55 11.16 -12.71
CA SER A 18 -8.39 9.77 -12.21
C SER A 18 -8.96 9.54 -10.81
N LYS A 19 -9.17 10.62 -10.05
CA LYS A 19 -9.67 10.57 -8.67
C LYS A 19 -11.09 10.04 -8.56
N ASP A 20 -11.92 10.33 -9.56
CA ASP A 20 -13.32 9.91 -9.63
C ASP A 20 -13.44 8.40 -9.89
N ASP A 21 -12.48 7.81 -10.60
CA ASP A 21 -12.48 6.37 -10.94
C ASP A 21 -11.68 5.50 -9.94
N LEU A 22 -10.58 6.02 -9.35
CA LEU A 22 -9.68 5.24 -8.48
C LEU A 22 -9.74 5.61 -6.99
N SER A 23 -10.61 6.53 -6.55
CA SER A 23 -10.74 6.96 -5.14
C SER A 23 -9.42 7.38 -4.48
N LEU A 24 -8.49 7.94 -5.27
CA LEU A 24 -7.16 8.30 -4.80
C LEU A 24 -7.19 9.58 -3.93
N LEU A 25 -6.39 9.63 -2.86
CA LEU A 25 -6.30 10.77 -1.96
C LEU A 25 -5.80 12.04 -2.70
N PRO A 26 -6.28 13.26 -2.37
CA PRO A 26 -5.79 14.49 -2.99
C PRO A 26 -4.27 14.65 -2.80
N LEU A 27 -3.51 14.69 -3.90
CA LEU A 27 -2.14 15.22 -3.88
C LEU A 27 -2.22 16.70 -3.46
N ARG A 28 -1.87 17.02 -2.21
CA ARG A 28 -1.52 18.39 -1.80
C ARG A 28 0.00 18.54 -1.89
N VAL A 29 0.52 18.39 -3.10
CA VAL A 29 1.96 18.26 -3.30
C VAL A 29 2.53 19.60 -3.74
N HIS A 30 3.37 20.19 -2.88
CA HIS A 30 3.93 21.53 -3.08
C HIS A 30 5.34 21.53 -3.67
N SER A 31 5.92 20.36 -3.98
CA SER A 31 7.24 20.23 -4.62
C SER A 31 7.32 19.05 -5.59
N GLU A 32 8.26 19.10 -6.53
CA GLU A 32 8.47 18.06 -7.54
C GLU A 32 8.99 16.76 -6.92
N GLU A 33 9.83 16.85 -5.89
CA GLU A 33 10.39 15.71 -5.17
C GLU A 33 9.30 14.89 -4.50
N ALA A 34 8.33 15.57 -3.87
CA ALA A 34 7.20 14.91 -3.24
C ALA A 34 6.27 14.24 -4.27
N LEU A 35 6.13 14.82 -5.46
CA LEU A 35 5.37 14.21 -6.56
C LEU A 35 6.06 12.94 -7.06
N ARG A 36 7.39 13.00 -7.27
CA ARG A 36 8.19 11.83 -7.69
C ARG A 36 8.12 10.71 -6.64
N GLY A 37 8.24 11.05 -5.36
CA GLY A 37 8.09 10.09 -4.26
C GLY A 37 6.71 9.45 -4.23
N TYR A 38 5.65 10.24 -4.40
CA TYR A 38 4.29 9.74 -4.44
C TYR A 38 4.05 8.78 -5.61
N LEU A 39 4.50 9.14 -6.81
CA LEU A 39 4.44 8.27 -7.99
C LEU A 39 5.17 6.95 -7.76
N PHE A 40 6.36 7.00 -7.15
CA PHE A 40 7.11 5.80 -6.80
C PHE A 40 6.33 4.87 -5.86
N VAL A 41 5.68 5.42 -4.83
CA VAL A 41 4.83 4.64 -3.91
C VAL A 41 3.63 4.04 -4.63
N ILE A 42 2.98 4.78 -5.54
CA ILE A 42 1.89 4.25 -6.37
C ILE A 42 2.39 3.09 -7.22
N PHE A 43 3.49 3.25 -7.96
CA PHE A 43 4.02 2.21 -8.83
C PHE A 43 4.40 0.96 -8.04
N THR A 44 5.05 1.13 -6.90
CA THR A 44 5.41 0.02 -6.01
C THR A 44 4.16 -0.68 -5.49
N SER A 45 3.16 0.09 -5.03
CA SER A 45 1.88 -0.46 -4.56
C SER A 45 1.15 -1.24 -5.66
N LEU A 46 1.18 -0.74 -6.91
CA LEU A 46 0.59 -1.43 -8.07
C LEU A 46 1.29 -2.76 -8.36
N ILE A 47 2.63 -2.79 -8.33
CA ILE A 47 3.40 -4.02 -8.52
C ILE A 47 3.03 -5.04 -7.43
N VAL A 48 2.95 -4.61 -6.17
CA VAL A 48 2.51 -5.47 -5.06
C VAL A 48 1.08 -5.96 -5.30
N TYR A 49 0.15 -5.07 -5.64
CA TYR A 49 -1.24 -5.42 -5.93
C TYR A 49 -1.35 -6.48 -7.03
N MET A 50 -0.64 -6.29 -8.16
CA MET A 50 -0.66 -7.23 -9.28
C MET A 50 -0.08 -8.60 -8.92
N ASN A 51 0.93 -8.66 -8.04
CA ASN A 51 1.46 -9.94 -7.59
C ASN A 51 0.50 -10.64 -6.64
N VAL A 52 -0.10 -9.92 -5.69
CA VAL A 52 -1.10 -10.49 -4.79
C VAL A 52 -2.33 -10.96 -5.56
N GLN A 53 -2.82 -10.19 -6.55
CA GLN A 53 -3.98 -10.52 -7.37
C GLN A 53 -3.84 -11.81 -8.18
N LYS A 54 -2.61 -12.24 -8.49
CA LYS A 54 -2.38 -13.54 -9.17
C LYS A 54 -2.72 -14.71 -8.27
N GLU A 55 -2.42 -14.57 -6.99
CA GLU A 55 -2.55 -15.65 -6.00
C GLU A 55 -3.92 -15.61 -5.31
N VAL A 56 -4.52 -14.43 -5.12
CA VAL A 56 -5.80 -14.26 -4.41
C VAL A 56 -6.97 -13.94 -5.35
N LYS A 57 -8.15 -14.49 -5.06
CA LYS A 57 -9.36 -14.24 -5.84
C LYS A 57 -9.85 -12.79 -5.80
N SER A 58 -9.67 -12.12 -4.66
CA SER A 58 -9.98 -10.69 -4.47
C SER A 58 -8.98 -10.12 -3.47
N VAL A 59 -8.32 -9.04 -3.89
CA VAL A 59 -7.34 -8.33 -3.05
C VAL A 59 -8.06 -7.60 -1.92
N GLU A 60 -9.25 -7.08 -2.19
CA GLU A 60 -10.09 -6.37 -1.22
C GLU A 60 -10.48 -7.31 -0.07
N LEU A 61 -10.91 -8.53 -0.40
CA LEU A 61 -11.22 -9.56 0.59
C LEU A 61 -9.97 -9.95 1.41
N ALA A 62 -8.82 -10.11 0.75
CA ALA A 62 -7.56 -10.38 1.43
C ALA A 62 -7.20 -9.27 2.42
N LEU A 63 -7.34 -8.00 2.02
CA LEU A 63 -7.11 -6.85 2.89
C LEU A 63 -8.10 -6.79 4.06
N ASP A 64 -9.36 -7.14 3.86
CA ASP A 64 -10.35 -7.21 4.93
C ASP A 64 -10.02 -8.29 5.97
N ILE A 65 -9.53 -9.46 5.54
CA ILE A 65 -9.04 -10.53 6.43
C ILE A 65 -7.81 -10.05 7.23
N LEU A 66 -6.89 -9.35 6.57
CA LEU A 66 -5.65 -8.85 7.17
C LEU A 66 -5.86 -7.63 8.09
N ARG A 67 -6.95 -6.87 7.92
CA ARG A 67 -7.26 -5.68 8.74
C ARG A 67 -7.31 -6.00 10.24
N TYR A 68 -7.64 -7.23 10.60
CA TYR A 68 -7.72 -7.69 11.98
C TYR A 68 -6.40 -8.25 12.53
N LEU A 69 -5.37 -8.42 11.69
CA LEU A 69 -4.05 -8.82 12.13
C LEU A 69 -3.33 -7.62 12.74
N LYS A 70 -3.20 -7.61 14.06
CA LYS A 70 -2.54 -6.53 14.82
C LYS A 70 -1.25 -7.03 15.46
N CYS A 71 -0.47 -6.10 15.99
CA CYS A 71 0.69 -6.40 16.81
C CYS A 71 0.64 -5.59 18.10
N LYS A 72 1.32 -6.09 19.14
CA LYS A 72 1.62 -5.36 20.37
C LYS A 72 3.06 -4.86 20.30
N VAL A 73 3.23 -3.56 20.47
CA VAL A 73 4.54 -2.91 20.45
C VAL A 73 5.01 -2.71 21.89
N TYR A 74 6.20 -3.22 22.19
CA TYR A 74 6.92 -3.06 23.45
C TYR A 74 8.25 -2.32 23.19
N ASP A 75 8.92 -1.87 24.26
CA ASP A 75 10.14 -1.06 24.17
C ASP A 75 11.28 -1.73 23.38
N LYS A 76 11.34 -3.07 23.37
CA LYS A 76 12.40 -3.85 22.71
C LYS A 76 11.89 -4.89 21.72
N SER A 77 10.57 -5.05 21.61
CA SER A 77 10.00 -6.09 20.76
C SER A 77 8.61 -5.74 20.28
N VAL A 78 8.26 -6.26 19.12
CA VAL A 78 6.92 -6.23 18.55
C VAL A 78 6.45 -7.68 18.49
N ILE A 79 5.36 -7.98 19.19
CA ILE A 79 4.76 -9.31 19.21
C ILE A 79 3.56 -9.28 18.27
N VAL A 80 3.60 -10.11 17.22
CA VAL A 80 2.50 -10.22 16.25
C VAL A 80 1.42 -11.12 16.84
N GLN A 81 0.15 -10.75 16.63
CA GLN A 81 -0.97 -11.58 17.05
C GLN A 81 -0.95 -12.93 16.32
N GLU A 82 -1.35 -14.00 17.00
CA GLU A 82 -1.51 -15.32 16.36
C GLU A 82 -2.45 -15.25 15.16
N LEU A 83 -2.02 -15.85 14.05
CA LEU A 83 -2.77 -15.89 12.81
C LEU A 83 -4.03 -16.75 12.97
N THR A 84 -5.17 -16.25 12.49
CA THR A 84 -6.36 -17.07 12.31
C THR A 84 -6.15 -18.10 11.19
N LYS A 85 -7.03 -19.11 11.11
CA LYS A 85 -6.98 -20.11 10.03
C LYS A 85 -7.06 -19.48 8.63
N GLU A 86 -7.86 -18.42 8.48
CA GLU A 86 -8.01 -17.72 7.19
C GLU A 86 -6.78 -16.89 6.86
N GLN A 87 -6.22 -16.17 7.83
CA GLN A 87 -4.98 -15.41 7.65
C GLN A 87 -3.80 -16.32 7.31
N LYS A 88 -3.67 -17.46 8.01
CA LYS A 88 -2.62 -18.43 7.73
C LYS A 88 -2.70 -18.97 6.30
N ARG A 89 -3.89 -19.37 5.85
CA ARG A 89 -4.12 -19.79 4.46
C ARG A 89 -3.77 -18.71 3.46
N LEU A 90 -4.09 -17.45 3.76
CA LEU A 90 -3.77 -16.32 2.90
C LEU A 90 -2.25 -16.12 2.79
N PHE A 91 -1.52 -16.16 3.91
CA PHE A 91 -0.06 -16.05 3.92
C PHE A 91 0.64 -17.21 3.23
N ASP A 92 0.13 -18.45 3.41
CA ASP A 92 0.62 -19.63 2.71
C ASP A 92 0.43 -19.48 1.18
N LEU A 93 -0.68 -18.88 0.74
CA LEU A 93 -1.02 -18.68 -0.67
C LEU A 93 -0.13 -17.63 -1.35
N ILE A 94 0.23 -16.57 -0.62
CA ILE A 94 1.12 -15.51 -1.14
C ILE A 94 2.60 -15.78 -0.83
N GLU A 95 2.92 -16.94 -0.26
CA GLU A 95 4.27 -17.38 0.12
C GLU A 95 5.02 -16.39 1.04
N VAL A 96 4.30 -15.70 1.93
CA VAL A 96 4.88 -14.71 2.86
C VAL A 96 5.04 -15.30 4.25
N ILE A 97 6.26 -15.23 4.77
CA ILE A 97 6.58 -15.63 6.14
C ILE A 97 6.23 -14.49 7.09
N VAL A 98 5.34 -14.74 8.05
CA VAL A 98 5.00 -13.79 9.10
C VAL A 98 5.85 -14.08 10.34
N PRO A 99 6.68 -13.13 10.80
CA PRO A 99 7.46 -13.31 12.02
C PRO A 99 6.54 -13.22 13.26
N ASN A 100 6.78 -14.08 14.25
CA ASN A 100 6.02 -14.06 15.51
C ASN A 100 6.46 -12.89 16.41
N GLU A 101 7.75 -12.54 16.35
CA GLU A 101 8.35 -11.44 17.08
C GLU A 101 9.33 -10.70 16.17
N THR A 102 9.35 -9.37 16.24
CA THR A 102 10.33 -8.53 15.57
C THR A 102 10.92 -7.53 16.56
N GLY A 103 12.25 -7.52 16.70
CA GLY A 103 12.97 -6.70 17.68
C GLY A 103 14.26 -7.39 18.11
N SER A 104 15.30 -6.60 18.37
CA SER A 104 16.61 -7.04 18.89
C SER A 104 16.93 -6.24 20.14
#